data_AF-A0A9Q9CXG0-F1
#
_entry.id   AF-A0A9Q9CXG0-F1
#
_cell.length_a   1.000
_cell.length_b   1.000
_cell.length_c   1.000
_cell.angle_alpha   90.00
_cell.angle_beta   90.00
_cell.angle_gamma   90.00
#
_symmetry.space_group_name_H-M   'P 1'
#
loop_
_entity.id
_entity.type
_entity.pdbx_description
1 polymer ?
#
loop_
_entity_poly.entity_id
_entity_poly.type
_entity_poly.pdbx_seq_one_letter_code
_entity_poly.pdbx_strand_id
1 'polypeptide(L)'
;MEPPYIAIDSNYDALENKEVTSEVIDSYVQMTSMNMLHVEKRIEHVLELITHRMDYWERLIDGADSLLWIKSKGHGWAMYNQNTGCGYIRLYRLKPSSTLDHRRNTPWNRGTWTVLSSERELFSLLDSQEKNYVFRAWKEHQLQVLEQPSKLAEGRLENTNVEQVIIASKGNGCAVCGNTATHRAATTMGDSSSVMIEILLCKTHEYDANKNACVLSFFGTLFFLNIDIPDLIMLDHVPDELIEPIFSIIALNLDASFTPPKKGNNGWESRFVMKDGWFWLLRLNNLKSYAYMLFNKSGEQVHRIDSAPDHPDVPFGPAHQHIFPNKNNHKVEPSFTYGIPIFDFPLLHKTKKMHQTSL
;
A
#
# COMPACT_ATOMS: atom_id res chain seq x y z
N MET A 1 -8.43 22.32 -21.75
CA MET A 1 -9.45 21.40 -21.19
C MET A 1 -9.32 21.55 -19.68
N GLU A 2 -10.41 21.68 -18.92
CA GLU A 2 -10.27 21.68 -17.46
C GLU A 2 -9.82 20.29 -17.00
N PRO A 3 -8.84 20.18 -16.10
CA PRO A 3 -8.42 18.89 -15.59
C PRO A 3 -9.60 18.20 -14.89
N PRO A 4 -9.65 16.85 -14.94
CA PRO A 4 -10.75 16.11 -14.32
C PRO A 4 -10.77 16.34 -12.81
N TYR A 5 -11.97 16.49 -12.26
CA TYR A 5 -12.17 16.55 -10.81
C TYR A 5 -11.97 15.18 -10.18
N ILE A 6 -11.47 15.16 -8.96
CA ILE A 6 -11.30 13.93 -8.18
C ILE A 6 -12.60 13.68 -7.40
N ALA A 7 -13.39 12.69 -7.82
CA ALA A 7 -14.59 12.28 -7.09
C ALA A 7 -14.20 11.46 -5.84
N ILE A 8 -14.82 11.76 -4.71
CA ILE A 8 -14.47 11.12 -3.42
C ILE A 8 -15.51 10.12 -2.92
N ASP A 9 -16.72 10.09 -3.50
CA ASP A 9 -17.86 9.41 -2.88
C ASP A 9 -17.64 7.91 -2.70
N SER A 10 -17.09 7.23 -3.72
CA SER A 10 -16.89 5.78 -3.71
C SER A 10 -15.86 5.30 -2.68
N ASN A 11 -15.04 6.21 -2.13
CA ASN A 11 -14.03 5.86 -1.14
C ASN A 11 -14.66 5.42 0.20
N TYR A 12 -15.97 5.64 0.37
CA TYR A 12 -16.67 5.44 1.63
C TYR A 12 -17.87 4.48 1.50
N ASP A 13 -18.04 3.79 0.35
CA ASP A 13 -19.19 2.91 0.09
C ASP A 13 -19.30 1.74 1.09
N ALA A 14 -18.18 1.35 1.70
CA ALA A 14 -18.11 0.30 2.71
C ALA A 14 -18.46 0.75 4.14
N LEU A 15 -18.60 2.06 4.38
CA LEU A 15 -18.90 2.63 5.70
C LEU A 15 -20.39 2.85 5.88
N GLU A 16 -20.88 2.75 7.12
CA GLU A 16 -22.20 3.27 7.42
C GLU A 16 -22.20 4.79 7.26
N ASN A 17 -23.28 5.34 6.72
CA ASN A 17 -23.32 6.78 6.42
C ASN A 17 -23.05 7.67 7.66
N LYS A 18 -23.41 7.22 8.86
CA LYS A 18 -23.19 7.97 10.10
C LYS A 18 -21.71 8.08 10.50
N GLU A 19 -20.87 7.16 10.01
CA GLU A 19 -19.44 7.07 10.33
C GLU A 19 -18.59 7.98 9.43
N VAL A 20 -19.11 8.37 8.28
CA VAL A 20 -18.40 9.21 7.29
C VAL A 20 -18.42 10.68 7.71
N THR A 21 -17.59 11.06 8.69
CA THR A 21 -17.44 12.46 9.13
C THR A 21 -16.56 13.26 8.16
N SER A 22 -16.53 14.58 8.31
CA SER A 22 -15.59 15.43 7.56
C SER A 22 -14.13 15.08 7.83
N GLU A 23 -13.81 14.67 9.06
CA GLU A 23 -12.47 14.26 9.46
C GLU A 23 -12.07 12.95 8.78
N VAL A 24 -12.99 11.98 8.68
CA VAL A 24 -12.77 10.73 7.94
C VAL A 24 -12.52 11.02 6.46
N ILE A 25 -13.34 11.89 5.86
CA ILE A 25 -13.19 12.28 4.45
C ILE A 25 -11.82 12.92 4.22
N ASP A 26 -11.46 13.96 4.98
CA ASP A 26 -10.21 14.68 4.80
C ASP A 26 -8.99 13.81 5.11
N SER A 27 -9.04 12.99 6.17
CA SER A 27 -7.94 12.09 6.55
C SER A 27 -7.64 11.06 5.46
N TYR A 28 -8.66 10.51 4.80
CA TYR A 28 -8.46 9.61 3.66
C TYR A 28 -7.71 10.31 2.51
N VAL A 29 -8.12 11.54 2.17
CA VAL A 29 -7.45 12.35 1.13
C VAL A 29 -6.01 12.69 1.53
N GLN A 30 -5.76 13.00 2.80
CA GLN A 30 -4.41 13.26 3.29
C GLN A 30 -3.51 12.02 3.13
N MET A 31 -3.97 10.84 3.55
CA MET A 31 -3.20 9.59 3.46
C MET A 31 -2.92 9.14 2.03
N THR A 32 -3.81 9.45 1.09
CA THR A 32 -3.66 9.07 -0.32
C THR A 32 -3.05 10.17 -1.19
N SER A 33 -2.71 11.32 -0.60
CA SER A 33 -2.30 12.53 -1.34
C SER A 33 -1.04 12.35 -2.19
N MET A 34 -0.11 11.48 -1.80
CA MET A 34 1.08 11.18 -2.59
C MET A 34 0.75 10.49 -3.93
N ASN A 35 -0.32 9.70 -3.98
CA ASN A 35 -0.81 9.09 -5.22
C ASN A 35 -1.31 10.16 -6.21
N MET A 36 -1.64 11.36 -5.70
CA MET A 36 -2.15 12.45 -6.51
C MET A 36 -1.05 13.26 -7.19
N LEU A 37 0.24 12.97 -6.98
CA LEU A 37 1.35 13.71 -7.61
C LEU A 37 1.25 13.76 -9.14
N HIS A 38 0.79 12.67 -9.76
CA HIS A 38 0.69 12.54 -11.22
C HIS A 38 -0.64 13.05 -11.81
N VAL A 39 -1.61 13.41 -10.96
CA VAL A 39 -2.90 13.94 -11.41
C VAL A 39 -2.69 15.35 -11.97
N GLU A 40 -3.26 15.64 -13.13
CA GLU A 40 -3.23 16.98 -13.72
C GLU A 40 -4.02 17.97 -12.83
N LYS A 41 -3.42 19.13 -12.52
CA LYS A 41 -4.01 20.13 -11.63
C LYS A 41 -3.91 21.51 -12.25
N ARG A 42 -4.84 22.38 -11.91
CA ARG A 42 -4.77 23.81 -12.29
C ARG A 42 -3.67 24.55 -11.53
N ILE A 43 -3.47 24.18 -10.26
CA ILE A 43 -2.40 24.69 -9.38
C ILE A 43 -1.74 23.46 -8.73
N GLU A 44 -0.41 23.36 -8.81
CA GLU A 44 0.31 22.14 -8.42
C GLU A 44 0.00 21.69 -6.99
N HIS A 45 -0.12 22.64 -6.05
CA HIS A 45 -0.35 22.39 -4.63
C HIS A 45 -1.82 22.45 -4.19
N VAL A 46 -2.77 22.32 -5.13
CA VAL A 46 -4.21 22.33 -4.84
C VAL A 46 -4.89 21.08 -5.41
N LEU A 47 -5.58 20.34 -4.54
CA LEU A 47 -6.46 19.24 -4.94
C LEU A 47 -7.90 19.74 -5.01
N GLU A 48 -8.51 19.61 -6.19
CA GLU A 48 -9.92 19.95 -6.40
C GLU A 48 -10.77 18.69 -6.42
N LEU A 49 -11.54 18.54 -5.35
CA LEU A 49 -12.26 17.34 -4.98
C LEU A 49 -13.77 17.60 -5.11
N ILE A 50 -14.51 16.62 -5.61
CA ILE A 50 -15.97 16.71 -5.73
C ILE A 50 -16.65 15.60 -4.96
N THR A 51 -17.79 15.94 -4.37
CA THR A 51 -18.76 14.97 -3.87
C THR A 51 -20.06 15.13 -4.65
N HIS A 52 -20.68 14.00 -4.98
CA HIS A 52 -22.01 13.91 -5.54
C HIS A 52 -23.10 13.91 -4.45
N ARG A 53 -22.70 13.78 -3.19
CA ARG A 53 -23.57 13.58 -2.04
C ARG A 53 -23.77 14.86 -1.22
N MET A 54 -25.04 15.25 -1.03
CA MET A 54 -25.38 16.46 -0.27
C MET A 54 -25.00 16.32 1.22
N ASP A 55 -25.18 15.15 1.81
CA ASP A 55 -24.85 14.91 3.21
C ASP A 55 -23.34 14.97 3.47
N TYR A 56 -22.51 14.46 2.55
CA TYR A 56 -21.06 14.61 2.63
C TYR A 56 -20.64 16.07 2.48
N TRP A 57 -21.26 16.77 1.52
CA TRP A 57 -21.01 18.19 1.33
C TRP A 57 -21.33 19.03 2.57
N GLU A 58 -22.46 18.77 3.23
CA GLU A 58 -22.82 19.45 4.47
C GLU A 58 -21.82 19.22 5.59
N ARG A 59 -21.31 17.99 5.74
CA ARG A 59 -20.26 17.67 6.72
C ARG A 59 -18.95 18.38 6.38
N LEU A 60 -18.57 18.41 5.11
CA LEU A 60 -17.37 19.11 4.63
C LEU A 60 -17.46 20.61 4.88
N ILE A 61 -18.65 21.22 4.77
CA ILE A 61 -18.85 22.62 5.16
C ILE A 61 -18.54 22.83 6.65
N ASP A 62 -19.03 21.94 7.51
CA ASP A 62 -18.87 22.07 8.96
C ASP A 62 -17.43 21.88 9.42
N GLY A 63 -16.67 21.02 8.73
CA GLY A 63 -15.28 20.70 9.09
C GLY A 63 -14.21 21.56 8.40
N ALA A 64 -14.57 22.47 7.49
CA ALA A 64 -13.61 23.22 6.70
C ALA A 64 -12.91 24.33 7.50
N ASP A 65 -11.64 24.59 7.16
CA ASP A 65 -10.91 25.75 7.71
C ASP A 65 -11.47 27.08 7.19
N SER A 66 -12.03 27.07 5.98
CA SER A 66 -12.60 28.26 5.34
C SER A 66 -13.63 27.88 4.28
N LEU A 67 -14.64 28.73 4.11
CA LEU A 67 -15.67 28.57 3.09
C LEU A 67 -15.58 29.72 2.08
N LEU A 68 -15.46 29.37 0.80
CA LEU A 68 -15.24 30.33 -0.29
C LEU A 68 -16.42 30.29 -1.26
N TRP A 69 -16.96 31.44 -1.64
CA TRP A 69 -18.11 31.54 -2.53
C TRP A 69 -17.85 32.48 -3.71
N ILE A 70 -18.09 32.02 -4.94
CA ILE A 70 -18.04 32.88 -6.14
C ILE A 70 -19.44 33.04 -6.70
N LYS A 71 -20.02 34.23 -6.52
CA LYS A 71 -21.41 34.53 -6.94
C LYS A 71 -21.65 34.30 -8.43
N SER A 72 -20.69 34.65 -9.29
CA SER A 72 -20.80 34.50 -10.75
C SER A 72 -20.80 33.04 -11.21
N LYS A 73 -20.22 32.12 -10.43
CA LYS A 73 -20.22 30.68 -10.70
C LYS A 73 -21.40 29.97 -10.05
N GLY A 74 -21.92 30.54 -8.96
CA GLY A 74 -23.04 29.99 -8.20
C GLY A 74 -22.68 28.74 -7.40
N HIS A 75 -21.41 28.47 -7.14
CA HIS A 75 -21.02 27.39 -6.23
C HIS A 75 -19.90 27.87 -5.29
N GLY A 76 -19.71 27.13 -4.21
CA GLY A 76 -18.72 27.41 -3.20
C GLY A 76 -17.85 26.19 -2.92
N TRP A 77 -16.76 26.45 -2.22
CA TRP A 77 -15.76 25.47 -1.83
C TRP A 77 -15.61 25.41 -0.32
N ALA A 78 -15.51 24.20 0.21
CA ALA A 78 -15.00 23.92 1.53
C ALA A 78 -13.47 23.75 1.40
N MET A 79 -12.71 24.69 1.96
CA MET A 79 -11.25 24.70 1.89
C MET A 79 -10.65 24.15 3.18
N TYR A 80 -9.77 23.17 3.01
CA TYR A 80 -8.88 22.67 4.06
C TYR A 80 -7.44 23.05 3.71
N ASN A 81 -6.77 23.69 4.65
CA ASN A 81 -5.43 24.21 4.50
C ASN A 81 -4.38 23.09 4.55
N GLN A 82 -3.19 23.45 4.08
CA GLN A 82 -1.99 22.61 4.23
C GLN A 82 -1.71 22.40 5.72
N ASN A 83 -1.31 21.19 6.06
CA ASN A 83 -0.91 20.83 7.41
C ASN A 83 0.25 19.82 7.34
N THR A 84 0.71 19.36 8.49
CA THR A 84 1.81 18.38 8.56
C THR A 84 1.46 17.05 7.88
N GLY A 85 0.18 16.67 7.84
CA GLY A 85 -0.29 15.45 7.20
C GLY A 85 -0.38 15.55 5.67
N CYS A 86 -0.68 16.73 5.13
CA CYS A 86 -0.86 16.94 3.70
C CYS A 86 -0.48 18.36 3.28
N GLY A 87 0.51 18.44 2.39
CA GLY A 87 1.00 19.69 1.81
C GLY A 87 0.13 20.22 0.68
N TYR A 88 -0.97 19.56 0.34
CA TYR A 88 -1.97 20.13 -0.58
C TYR A 88 -3.01 20.96 0.17
N ILE A 89 -3.46 22.04 -0.46
CA ILE A 89 -4.75 22.65 -0.15
C ILE A 89 -5.83 21.76 -0.77
N ARG A 90 -6.84 21.37 0.02
CA ARG A 90 -7.89 20.46 -0.41
C ARG A 90 -9.18 21.26 -0.54
N LEU A 91 -9.66 21.41 -1.77
CA LEU A 91 -10.85 22.18 -2.11
C LEU A 91 -11.98 21.24 -2.49
N TYR A 92 -12.95 21.09 -1.60
CA TYR A 92 -14.12 20.27 -1.83
C TYR A 92 -15.27 21.11 -2.37
N ARG A 93 -16.06 20.54 -3.27
CA ARG A 93 -17.32 21.15 -3.73
C ARG A 93 -18.39 20.12 -4.04
N LEU A 94 -19.65 20.51 -3.91
CA LEU A 94 -20.78 19.72 -4.36
C LEU A 94 -20.92 19.77 -5.88
N LYS A 95 -20.96 18.61 -6.51
CA LYS A 95 -21.29 18.45 -7.92
C LYS A 95 -22.27 17.28 -8.05
N PRO A 96 -23.60 17.48 -8.08
CA PRO A 96 -24.58 16.39 -7.94
C PRO A 96 -24.52 15.30 -9.02
N SER A 97 -23.89 15.58 -10.17
CA SER A 97 -23.59 14.56 -11.18
C SER A 97 -22.34 14.93 -11.95
N SER A 98 -21.76 13.98 -12.70
CA SER A 98 -20.56 14.23 -13.53
C SER A 98 -20.73 15.40 -14.52
N THR A 99 -21.96 15.72 -14.93
CA THR A 99 -22.28 16.71 -15.96
C THR A 99 -22.93 18.00 -15.44
N LEU A 100 -23.48 18.02 -14.22
CA LEU A 100 -24.23 19.16 -13.68
C LEU A 100 -23.59 19.72 -12.40
N ASP A 101 -23.33 21.03 -12.42
CA ASP A 101 -22.95 21.78 -11.21
C ASP A 101 -24.19 22.20 -10.42
N HIS A 102 -24.11 22.14 -9.09
CA HIS A 102 -25.17 22.69 -8.22
C HIS A 102 -25.00 24.21 -8.07
N ARG A 103 -25.73 24.98 -8.88
CA ARG A 103 -25.66 26.45 -8.84
C ARG A 103 -26.70 27.05 -7.90
N ARG A 104 -26.30 28.01 -7.06
CA ARG A 104 -27.16 28.80 -6.17
C ARG A 104 -26.86 30.30 -6.34
N ASN A 105 -27.85 31.12 -5.98
CA ASN A 105 -27.70 32.59 -5.98
C ASN A 105 -27.05 33.13 -4.69
N THR A 106 -27.17 32.36 -3.61
CA THR A 106 -26.62 32.66 -2.29
C THR A 106 -25.86 31.45 -1.76
N PRO A 107 -24.87 31.65 -0.86
CA PRO A 107 -24.19 30.57 -0.17
C PRO A 107 -25.15 29.68 0.63
N TRP A 108 -24.64 28.56 1.13
CA TRP A 108 -25.37 27.69 2.05
C TRP A 108 -25.63 28.42 3.37
N ASN A 109 -26.76 28.12 4.01
CA ASN A 109 -27.13 28.68 5.31
C ASN A 109 -26.38 27.95 6.45
N ARG A 110 -25.09 27.67 6.24
CA ARG A 110 -24.24 26.85 7.10
C ARG A 110 -22.81 27.36 6.97
N GLY A 111 -22.17 27.61 8.11
CA GLY A 111 -20.85 28.24 8.19
C GLY A 111 -20.81 29.70 7.70
N THR A 112 -19.61 30.30 7.76
CA THR A 112 -19.36 31.69 7.37
C THR A 112 -18.61 31.75 6.04
N TRP A 113 -19.24 32.32 5.02
CA TRP A 113 -18.72 32.33 3.65
C TRP A 113 -17.98 33.63 3.32
N THR A 114 -16.75 33.48 2.83
CA THR A 114 -16.00 34.57 2.20
C THR A 114 -16.41 34.68 0.75
N VAL A 115 -16.95 35.84 0.37
CA VAL A 115 -17.40 36.10 -1.01
C VAL A 115 -16.24 36.61 -1.83
N LEU A 116 -15.92 35.88 -2.89
CA LEU A 116 -14.92 36.25 -3.89
C LEU A 116 -15.61 36.80 -5.14
N SER A 117 -15.00 37.80 -5.75
CA SER A 117 -15.47 38.46 -6.97
C SER A 117 -15.31 37.58 -8.22
N SER A 118 -14.29 36.71 -8.25
CA SER A 118 -13.94 35.93 -9.43
C SER A 118 -13.10 34.69 -9.12
N GLU A 119 -12.98 33.80 -10.10
CA GLU A 119 -12.07 32.64 -10.04
C GLU A 119 -10.59 33.06 -10.07
N ARG A 120 -10.29 34.21 -10.67
CA ARG A 120 -8.95 34.80 -10.61
C ARG A 120 -8.55 35.17 -9.18
N GLU A 121 -9.49 35.70 -8.40
CA GLU A 121 -9.28 36.01 -6.98
C GLU A 121 -9.07 34.74 -6.17
N LEU A 122 -9.84 33.68 -6.44
CA LEU A 122 -9.63 32.36 -5.84
C LEU A 122 -8.21 31.84 -6.14
N PHE A 123 -7.77 31.87 -7.40
CA PHE A 123 -6.42 31.43 -7.75
C PHE A 123 -5.33 32.30 -7.11
N SER A 124 -5.51 33.63 -7.07
CA SER A 124 -4.58 34.51 -6.38
C SER A 124 -4.50 34.23 -4.88
N LEU A 125 -5.59 33.78 -4.26
CA LEU A 125 -5.60 33.36 -2.87
C LEU A 125 -4.85 32.03 -2.68
N LEU A 126 -4.97 31.09 -3.62
CA LEU A 126 -4.42 29.74 -3.53
C LEU A 126 -2.95 29.64 -3.97
N ASP A 127 -2.55 30.41 -4.97
CA ASP A 127 -1.24 30.33 -5.63
C ASP A 127 -0.28 31.41 -5.11
N SER A 128 0.07 31.30 -3.83
CA SER A 128 1.07 32.16 -3.20
C SER A 128 2.43 31.46 -3.11
N GLN A 129 3.52 32.24 -3.03
CA GLN A 129 4.87 31.69 -2.87
C GLN A 129 4.99 30.87 -1.59
N GLU A 130 4.35 31.30 -0.50
CA GLU A 130 4.36 30.60 0.78
C GLU A 130 3.68 29.24 0.65
N LYS A 131 2.50 29.17 0.02
CA LYS A 131 1.75 27.92 -0.17
C LYS A 131 2.50 26.94 -1.07
N ASN A 132 3.14 27.44 -2.12
CA ASN A 132 3.98 26.62 -2.99
C ASN A 132 5.21 26.09 -2.24
N TYR A 133 5.86 26.93 -1.42
CA TYR A 133 7.00 26.51 -0.59
C TYR A 133 6.61 25.40 0.39
N VAL A 134 5.48 25.55 1.12
CA VAL A 134 4.99 24.51 2.04
C VAL A 134 4.76 23.19 1.31
N PHE A 135 4.14 23.23 0.12
CA PHE A 135 3.92 22.03 -0.68
C PHE A 135 5.21 21.37 -1.13
N ARG A 136 6.18 22.14 -1.65
CA ARG A 136 7.46 21.60 -2.11
C ARG A 136 8.24 20.97 -0.96
N ALA A 137 8.31 21.65 0.18
CA ALA A 137 8.96 21.14 1.38
C ALA A 137 8.28 19.85 1.87
N TRP A 138 6.94 19.82 1.91
CA TRP A 138 6.18 18.62 2.24
C TRP A 138 6.45 17.48 1.25
N LYS A 139 6.41 17.74 -0.05
CA LYS A 139 6.65 16.74 -1.11
C LYS A 139 8.04 16.14 -0.99
N GLU A 140 9.07 16.97 -0.87
CA GLU A 140 10.45 16.52 -0.69
C GLU A 140 10.59 15.66 0.58
N HIS A 141 10.00 16.11 1.69
CA HIS A 141 10.01 15.35 2.93
C HIS A 141 9.27 14.01 2.81
N GLN A 142 8.08 13.97 2.21
CA GLN A 142 7.34 12.73 2.01
C GLN A 142 8.11 11.74 1.13
N LEU A 143 8.78 12.21 0.07
CA LEU A 143 9.62 11.35 -0.78
C LEU A 143 10.76 10.70 0.02
N GLN A 144 11.34 11.41 1.00
CA GLN A 144 12.36 10.86 1.90
C GLN A 144 11.74 9.83 2.87
N VAL A 145 10.60 10.17 3.49
CA VAL A 145 9.88 9.28 4.42
C VAL A 145 9.47 7.97 3.73
N LEU A 146 9.04 8.07 2.47
CA LEU A 146 8.56 6.94 1.68
C LEU A 146 9.65 6.18 0.92
N GLU A 147 10.93 6.59 0.99
CA GLU A 147 12.00 5.97 0.21
C GLU A 147 12.13 4.47 0.48
N GLN A 148 12.26 4.08 1.76
CA GLN A 148 12.43 2.68 2.15
C GLN A 148 11.17 1.83 1.93
N PRO A 149 9.96 2.31 2.33
CA PRO A 149 8.71 1.62 1.99
C PRO A 149 8.51 1.41 0.49
N SER A 150 8.83 2.43 -0.33
CA SER A 150 8.70 2.32 -1.78
C SER A 150 9.65 1.29 -2.36
N LYS A 151 10.90 1.21 -1.87
CA LYS A 151 11.85 0.16 -2.27
C LYS A 151 11.35 -1.25 -1.92
N LEU A 152 10.73 -1.43 -0.75
CA LEU A 152 10.11 -2.70 -0.37
C LEU A 152 8.94 -3.03 -1.31
N ALA A 153 8.07 -2.05 -1.57
CA ALA A 153 6.92 -2.18 -2.45
C ALA A 153 7.33 -2.57 -3.88
N GLU A 154 8.30 -1.85 -4.47
CA GLU A 154 8.88 -2.15 -5.78
C GLU A 154 9.45 -3.56 -5.82
N GLY A 155 10.25 -3.94 -4.82
CA GLY A 155 10.80 -5.29 -4.72
C GLY A 155 9.72 -6.37 -4.64
N ARG A 156 8.59 -6.12 -3.96
CA ARG A 156 7.45 -7.05 -3.90
C ARG A 156 6.74 -7.15 -5.24
N LEU A 157 6.44 -6.02 -5.88
CA LEU A 157 5.83 -5.98 -7.22
C LEU A 157 6.66 -6.72 -8.27
N GLU A 158 8.00 -6.66 -8.16
CA GLU A 158 8.90 -7.30 -9.13
C GLU A 158 9.12 -8.80 -8.91
N ASN A 159 9.00 -9.28 -7.67
CA ASN A 159 9.47 -10.62 -7.27
C ASN A 159 8.36 -11.52 -6.71
N THR A 160 7.15 -11.01 -6.51
CA THR A 160 6.01 -11.76 -6.00
C THR A 160 4.77 -11.53 -6.87
N ASN A 161 3.68 -12.25 -6.62
CA ASN A 161 2.42 -12.05 -7.33
C ASN A 161 1.61 -10.81 -6.86
N VAL A 162 2.23 -9.94 -6.06
CA VAL A 162 1.65 -8.65 -5.67
C VAL A 162 1.53 -7.77 -6.91
N GLU A 163 0.32 -7.31 -7.18
CA GLU A 163 0.01 -6.41 -8.30
C GLU A 163 -0.18 -4.97 -7.82
N GLN A 164 -0.53 -4.78 -6.55
CA GLN A 164 -0.74 -3.47 -5.96
C GLN A 164 -0.19 -3.40 -4.54
N VAL A 165 0.43 -2.26 -4.21
CA VAL A 165 0.87 -1.94 -2.86
C VAL A 165 0.19 -0.67 -2.39
N ILE A 166 -0.38 -0.71 -1.19
CA ILE A 166 -0.94 0.44 -0.48
C ILE A 166 0.01 0.76 0.66
N ILE A 167 0.64 1.92 0.61
CA ILE A 167 1.48 2.44 1.70
C ILE A 167 0.67 3.49 2.45
N ALA A 168 0.35 3.20 3.71
CA ALA A 168 -0.33 4.12 4.60
C ALA A 168 0.69 4.86 5.47
N SER A 169 0.76 6.17 5.29
CA SER A 169 1.65 7.06 6.05
C SER A 169 1.04 8.45 6.18
N LYS A 170 1.50 9.20 7.19
CA LYS A 170 1.14 10.59 7.42
C LYS A 170 2.32 11.34 8.02
N GLY A 171 2.48 12.62 7.71
CA GLY A 171 3.51 13.47 8.33
C GLY A 171 4.91 12.87 8.24
N ASN A 172 5.59 12.72 9.38
CA ASN A 172 6.93 12.14 9.45
C ASN A 172 6.95 10.60 9.30
N GLY A 173 5.82 9.97 8.96
CA GLY A 173 5.73 8.56 8.57
C GLY A 173 4.56 7.84 9.24
N CYS A 174 4.40 7.94 10.56
CA CYS A 174 3.42 7.13 11.27
C CYS A 174 1.99 7.43 10.81
N ALA A 175 1.29 6.43 10.27
CA ALA A 175 -0.06 6.56 9.74
C ALA A 175 -1.08 7.04 10.78
N VAL A 176 -0.87 6.73 12.06
CA VAL A 176 -1.78 7.10 13.15
C VAL A 176 -1.56 8.55 13.61
N CYS A 177 -0.35 8.89 14.09
CA CYS A 177 -0.10 10.19 14.73
C CYS A 177 0.73 11.17 13.90
N GLY A 178 1.31 10.75 12.78
CA GLY A 178 2.17 11.59 11.94
C GLY A 178 3.59 11.80 12.48
N ASN A 179 4.00 11.15 13.58
CA ASN A 179 5.38 11.19 14.07
C ASN A 179 6.30 10.27 13.24
N THR A 180 7.62 10.36 13.49
CA THR A 180 8.62 9.54 12.79
C THR A 180 8.29 8.06 12.88
N ALA A 181 8.12 7.42 11.72
CA ALA A 181 7.96 5.98 11.64
C ALA A 181 9.33 5.29 11.74
N THR A 182 9.42 4.32 12.63
CA THR A 182 10.62 3.46 12.79
C THR A 182 10.28 1.98 12.71
N HIS A 183 8.99 1.66 12.61
CA HIS A 183 8.43 0.32 12.54
C HIS A 183 7.38 0.29 11.42
N ARG A 184 6.91 -0.90 11.06
CA ARG A 184 5.84 -1.09 10.09
C ARG A 184 5.01 -2.31 10.42
N ALA A 185 3.75 -2.29 10.01
CA ALA A 185 2.89 -3.47 9.97
C ALA A 185 2.51 -3.72 8.51
N ALA A 186 2.64 -4.96 8.03
CA ALA A 186 2.31 -5.28 6.65
C ALA A 186 1.50 -6.58 6.55
N THR A 187 0.58 -6.62 5.58
CA THR A 187 -0.17 -7.82 5.21
C THR A 187 -0.33 -7.89 3.70
N THR A 188 -0.55 -9.09 3.20
CA THR A 188 -0.79 -9.34 1.78
C THR A 188 -1.96 -10.29 1.65
N MET A 189 -2.90 -9.94 0.78
CA MET A 189 -4.15 -10.65 0.60
C MET A 189 -4.45 -10.82 -0.89
N GLY A 190 -5.08 -11.93 -1.23
CA GLY A 190 -5.38 -12.31 -2.61
C GLY A 190 -4.89 -13.72 -2.92
N ASP A 191 -5.20 -14.20 -4.12
CA ASP A 191 -4.80 -15.50 -4.62
C ASP A 191 -3.85 -15.37 -5.83
N SER A 192 -4.37 -14.82 -6.92
CA SER A 192 -3.81 -14.68 -8.26
C SER A 192 -3.45 -13.22 -8.53
N SER A 193 -4.35 -12.30 -8.17
CA SER A 193 -4.08 -10.87 -8.00
C SER A 193 -4.01 -10.57 -6.51
N SER A 194 -2.84 -10.16 -6.02
CA SER A 194 -2.65 -9.87 -4.61
C SER A 194 -2.33 -8.40 -4.33
N VAL A 195 -2.85 -7.92 -3.21
CA VAL A 195 -2.66 -6.56 -2.72
C VAL A 195 -1.88 -6.61 -1.41
N MET A 196 -0.78 -5.87 -1.36
CA MET A 196 -0.05 -5.63 -0.13
C MET A 196 -0.50 -4.32 0.51
N ILE A 197 -0.70 -4.34 1.82
CA ILE A 197 -0.91 -3.14 2.64
C ILE A 197 0.30 -3.03 3.56
N GLU A 198 0.98 -1.89 3.53
CA GLU A 198 2.05 -1.51 4.44
C GLU A 198 1.64 -0.26 5.21
N ILE A 199 1.66 -0.35 6.54
CA ILE A 199 1.31 0.73 7.46
C ILE A 199 2.58 1.14 8.18
N LEU A 200 3.00 2.38 7.99
CA LEU A 200 4.18 2.92 8.67
C LEU A 200 3.80 3.34 10.09
N LEU A 201 4.60 2.94 11.07
CA LEU A 201 4.28 3.10 12.49
C LEU A 201 5.46 3.62 13.30
N CYS A 202 5.16 4.45 14.31
CA CYS A 202 6.08 4.65 15.41
C CYS A 202 5.98 3.46 16.38
N LYS A 203 6.96 3.33 17.28
CA LYS A 203 7.01 2.24 18.26
C LYS A 203 5.72 2.09 19.09
N THR A 204 5.10 3.20 19.48
CA THR A 204 3.85 3.18 20.25
C THR A 204 2.71 2.53 19.45
N HIS A 205 2.54 2.90 18.18
CA HIS A 205 1.44 2.37 17.37
C HIS A 205 1.74 1.00 16.77
N GLU A 206 3.00 0.58 16.70
CA GLU A 206 3.36 -0.83 16.48
C GLU A 206 2.84 -1.70 17.64
N TYR A 207 3.02 -1.26 18.89
CA TYR A 207 2.47 -1.95 20.05
C TYR A 207 0.95 -2.06 20.00
N ASP A 208 0.25 -1.00 19.54
CA ASP A 208 -1.20 -1.04 19.35
C ASP A 208 -1.62 -1.95 18.19
N ALA A 209 -0.89 -1.93 17.08
CA ALA A 209 -1.13 -2.85 15.95
C ALA A 209 -1.04 -4.32 16.39
N ASN A 210 -0.08 -4.65 17.25
CA ASN A 210 0.09 -6.00 17.79
C ASN A 210 -1.04 -6.47 18.73
N LYS A 211 -1.91 -5.57 19.21
CA LYS A 211 -3.11 -5.93 19.99
C LYS A 211 -4.30 -6.31 19.11
N ASN A 212 -4.23 -6.05 17.81
CA ASN A 212 -5.29 -6.38 16.87
C ASN A 212 -5.11 -7.82 16.35
N ALA A 213 -6.21 -8.46 15.94
CA ALA A 213 -6.19 -9.84 15.45
C ALA A 213 -5.25 -10.03 14.24
N CYS A 214 -5.16 -9.02 13.38
CA CYS A 214 -4.24 -8.97 12.25
C CYS A 214 -4.00 -7.53 11.80
N VAL A 215 -3.03 -7.33 10.90
CA VAL A 215 -2.72 -6.01 10.33
C VAL A 215 -3.91 -5.41 9.59
N LEU A 216 -4.76 -6.23 8.95
CA LEU A 216 -5.97 -5.72 8.29
C LEU A 216 -6.99 -5.18 9.30
N SER A 217 -7.17 -5.86 10.43
CA SER A 217 -8.01 -5.37 11.54
C SER A 217 -7.52 -4.01 12.02
N PHE A 218 -6.20 -3.89 12.25
CA PHE A 218 -5.60 -2.62 12.62
C PHE A 218 -5.74 -1.54 11.54
N PHE A 219 -5.56 -1.88 10.26
CA PHE A 219 -5.76 -0.95 9.14
C PHE A 219 -7.18 -0.37 9.15
N GLY A 220 -8.19 -1.21 9.37
CA GLY A 220 -9.59 -0.77 9.47
C GLY A 220 -9.77 0.30 10.56
N THR A 221 -9.13 0.13 11.71
CA THR A 221 -9.24 1.08 12.83
C THR A 221 -8.74 2.49 12.48
N LEU A 222 -7.82 2.63 11.52
CA LEU A 222 -7.34 3.95 11.06
C LEU A 222 -8.43 4.81 10.42
N PHE A 223 -9.46 4.17 9.89
CA PHE A 223 -10.59 4.83 9.21
C PHE A 223 -11.90 4.69 9.98
N PHE A 224 -11.83 4.25 11.25
CA PHE A 224 -13.01 3.88 12.04
C PHE A 224 -13.88 2.81 11.35
N LEU A 225 -13.27 1.97 10.51
CA LEU A 225 -13.92 0.81 9.88
C LEU A 225 -13.92 -0.35 10.86
N ASN A 226 -15.10 -0.95 11.08
CA ASN A 226 -15.18 -2.27 11.66
C ASN A 226 -15.18 -3.31 10.52
N ILE A 227 -14.00 -3.81 10.18
CA ILE A 227 -13.88 -4.89 9.20
C ILE A 227 -14.28 -6.18 9.91
N ASP A 228 -15.34 -6.83 9.43
CA ASP A 228 -15.74 -8.16 9.88
C ASP A 228 -14.72 -9.19 9.38
N ILE A 229 -13.69 -9.41 10.19
CA ILE A 229 -12.64 -10.39 9.92
C ILE A 229 -12.97 -11.63 10.73
N PRO A 230 -13.06 -12.82 10.10
CA PRO A 230 -13.29 -14.06 10.83
C PRO A 230 -12.18 -14.27 11.88
N ASP A 231 -12.46 -15.05 12.92
CA ASP A 231 -11.45 -15.36 13.94
C ASP A 231 -10.19 -15.96 13.28
N LEU A 232 -9.13 -15.17 13.20
CA LEU A 232 -7.84 -15.58 12.63
C LEU A 232 -6.95 -16.11 13.75
N ILE A 233 -6.49 -17.35 13.60
CA ILE A 233 -5.52 -17.97 14.50
C ILE A 233 -4.17 -18.01 13.78
N MET A 234 -3.17 -17.30 14.32
CA MET A 234 -1.80 -17.41 13.84
C MET A 234 -1.14 -18.62 14.50
N LEU A 235 -0.90 -19.66 13.71
CA LEU A 235 -0.17 -20.85 14.15
C LEU A 235 1.34 -20.66 13.95
N ASP A 236 2.14 -21.28 14.81
CA ASP A 236 3.60 -21.31 14.72
C ASP A 236 4.13 -22.34 13.71
N HIS A 237 3.23 -23.13 13.13
CA HIS A 237 3.47 -24.16 12.13
C HIS A 237 2.40 -24.11 11.04
N VAL A 238 2.66 -24.77 9.91
CA VAL A 238 1.63 -25.05 8.90
C VAL A 238 0.94 -26.37 9.30
N PRO A 239 -0.39 -26.41 9.47
CA PRO A 239 -1.12 -27.65 9.75
C PRO A 239 -0.79 -28.74 8.74
N ASP A 240 -0.56 -29.96 9.24
CA ASP A 240 -0.09 -31.09 8.42
C ASP A 240 -1.04 -31.40 7.26
N GLU A 241 -2.35 -31.24 7.46
CA GLU A 241 -3.41 -31.40 6.45
C GLU A 241 -3.36 -30.37 5.32
N LEU A 242 -2.69 -29.23 5.52
CA LEU A 242 -2.55 -28.18 4.50
C LEU A 242 -1.27 -28.35 3.66
N ILE A 243 -0.34 -29.21 4.07
CA ILE A 243 0.96 -29.36 3.40
C ILE A 243 0.81 -29.88 1.97
N GLU A 244 0.08 -30.97 1.78
CA GLU A 244 -0.12 -31.55 0.45
C GLU A 244 -0.91 -30.61 -0.49
N PRO A 245 -2.00 -29.94 -0.05
CA PRO A 245 -2.63 -28.88 -0.83
C PRO A 245 -1.68 -27.75 -1.24
N ILE A 246 -0.91 -27.20 -0.30
CA ILE A 246 0.06 -26.12 -0.58
C ILE A 246 1.08 -26.60 -1.62
N PHE A 247 1.62 -27.81 -1.46
CA PHE A 247 2.64 -28.33 -2.37
C PHE A 247 2.03 -28.64 -3.74
N SER A 248 0.78 -29.10 -3.81
CA SER A 248 0.07 -29.28 -5.07
C SER A 248 -0.11 -27.97 -5.84
N ILE A 249 -0.43 -26.87 -5.16
CA ILE A 249 -0.53 -25.53 -5.77
C ILE A 249 0.84 -25.09 -6.32
N ILE A 250 1.92 -25.32 -5.58
CA ILE A 250 3.27 -25.00 -6.04
C ILE A 250 3.64 -25.80 -7.29
N ALA A 251 3.37 -27.12 -7.27
CA ALA A 251 3.65 -28.00 -8.38
C ALA A 251 2.91 -27.55 -9.65
N LEU A 252 1.64 -27.17 -9.51
CA LEU A 252 0.83 -26.64 -10.60
C LEU A 252 1.44 -25.35 -11.19
N ASN A 253 1.78 -24.38 -10.34
CA ASN A 253 2.34 -23.10 -10.78
C ASN A 253 3.73 -23.24 -11.43
N LEU A 254 4.54 -24.19 -10.95
CA LEU A 254 5.86 -24.47 -11.50
C LEU A 254 5.87 -25.39 -12.73
N ASP A 255 4.71 -25.90 -13.18
CA ASP A 255 4.57 -26.98 -14.17
C ASP A 255 5.50 -28.17 -13.83
N ALA A 256 5.41 -28.62 -12.58
CA ALA A 256 6.29 -29.61 -11.98
C ALA A 256 5.49 -30.78 -11.38
N SER A 257 6.17 -31.92 -11.26
CA SER A 257 5.76 -33.01 -10.36
C SER A 257 6.49 -32.85 -9.03
N PHE A 258 5.89 -33.27 -7.91
CA PHE A 258 6.56 -33.20 -6.61
C PHE A 258 6.64 -34.56 -5.92
N THR A 259 7.71 -34.78 -5.15
CA THR A 259 7.83 -35.96 -4.30
C THR A 259 6.89 -35.84 -3.10
N PRO A 260 6.36 -36.95 -2.55
CA PRO A 260 5.57 -36.91 -1.32
C PRO A 260 6.28 -36.08 -0.24
N PRO A 261 5.60 -35.10 0.39
CA PRO A 261 6.20 -34.24 1.40
C PRO A 261 6.75 -35.09 2.55
N LYS A 262 7.97 -34.80 3.00
CA LYS A 262 8.61 -35.50 4.13
C LYS A 262 8.77 -34.54 5.29
N LYS A 263 8.25 -34.93 6.46
CA LYS A 263 8.46 -34.21 7.70
C LYS A 263 9.82 -34.58 8.30
N GLY A 264 10.67 -33.60 8.54
CA GLY A 264 11.94 -33.73 9.23
C GLY A 264 12.02 -32.80 10.44
N ASN A 265 13.23 -32.67 11.01
CA ASN A 265 13.46 -31.84 12.19
C ASN A 265 13.23 -30.33 11.93
N ASN A 266 13.33 -29.90 10.67
CA ASN A 266 13.21 -28.50 10.25
C ASN A 266 11.96 -28.27 9.39
N GLY A 267 10.88 -29.00 9.66
CA GLY A 267 9.62 -28.89 8.92
C GLY A 267 9.49 -29.86 7.76
N TRP A 268 8.71 -29.44 6.76
CA TRP A 268 8.35 -30.24 5.59
C TRP A 268 9.29 -29.96 4.42
N GLU A 269 9.72 -31.03 3.75
CA GLU A 269 10.56 -30.96 2.55
C GLU A 269 9.89 -31.64 1.35
N SER A 270 9.96 -31.02 0.17
CA SER A 270 9.64 -31.69 -1.10
C SER A 270 10.43 -31.14 -2.27
N ARG A 271 10.67 -32.03 -3.23
CA ARG A 271 11.35 -31.74 -4.49
C ARG A 271 10.32 -31.57 -5.60
N PHE A 272 10.32 -30.41 -6.25
CA PHE A 272 9.51 -30.06 -7.41
C PHE A 272 10.32 -30.20 -8.69
N VAL A 273 10.13 -31.31 -9.40
CA VAL A 273 10.85 -31.66 -10.64
C VAL A 273 10.07 -31.17 -11.85
N MET A 274 10.69 -30.28 -12.62
CA MET A 274 10.14 -29.71 -13.85
C MET A 274 10.47 -30.59 -15.07
N LYS A 275 9.70 -30.45 -16.16
CA LYS A 275 9.85 -31.26 -17.39
C LYS A 275 11.24 -31.22 -18.02
N ASP A 276 11.97 -30.14 -17.84
CA ASP A 276 13.32 -29.95 -18.39
C ASP A 276 14.44 -30.51 -17.50
N GLY A 277 14.12 -31.18 -16.40
CA GLY A 277 15.06 -31.83 -15.48
C GLY A 277 15.61 -30.91 -14.40
N TRP A 278 15.28 -29.61 -14.42
CA TRP A 278 15.53 -28.72 -13.30
C TRP A 278 14.60 -29.05 -12.14
N PHE A 279 15.00 -28.69 -10.92
CA PHE A 279 14.11 -28.84 -9.77
C PHE A 279 14.33 -27.80 -8.68
N TRP A 280 13.24 -27.47 -7.99
CA TRP A 280 13.27 -26.74 -6.74
C TRP A 280 13.17 -27.73 -5.57
N LEU A 281 13.99 -27.54 -4.54
CA LEU A 281 13.81 -28.17 -3.24
C LEU A 281 13.25 -27.12 -2.28
N LEU A 282 12.02 -27.35 -1.79
CA LEU A 282 11.40 -26.51 -0.77
C LEU A 282 11.60 -27.14 0.60
N ARG A 283 12.00 -26.33 1.57
CA ARG A 283 11.89 -26.61 3.00
C ARG A 283 10.95 -25.58 3.61
N LEU A 284 9.93 -26.04 4.33
CA LEU A 284 8.92 -25.20 4.95
C LEU A 284 8.69 -25.65 6.39
N ASN A 285 9.16 -24.87 7.36
CA ASN A 285 8.91 -25.10 8.78
C ASN A 285 7.64 -24.38 9.22
N ASN A 286 7.58 -23.09 8.92
CA ASN A 286 6.38 -22.26 9.05
C ASN A 286 6.42 -21.14 8.00
N LEU A 287 5.39 -20.30 7.96
CA LEU A 287 5.27 -19.24 6.96
C LEU A 287 6.37 -18.15 7.03
N LYS A 288 7.20 -18.16 8.08
CA LYS A 288 8.34 -17.24 8.26
C LYS A 288 9.70 -17.95 8.17
N SER A 289 9.72 -19.28 8.09
CA SER A 289 10.92 -20.12 8.11
C SER A 289 10.88 -21.11 6.96
N TYR A 290 11.54 -20.74 5.87
CA TYR A 290 11.50 -21.45 4.61
C TYR A 290 12.83 -21.36 3.86
N ALA A 291 13.01 -22.26 2.88
CA ALA A 291 14.06 -22.16 1.89
C ALA A 291 13.62 -22.79 0.56
N TYR A 292 13.91 -22.10 -0.55
CA TYR A 292 13.86 -22.63 -1.91
C TYR A 292 15.29 -22.79 -2.42
N MET A 293 15.64 -23.98 -2.91
CA MET A 293 16.94 -24.24 -3.53
C MET A 293 16.75 -24.71 -4.96
N LEU A 294 17.34 -23.99 -5.92
CA LEU A 294 17.27 -24.36 -7.34
C LEU A 294 18.46 -25.24 -7.69
N PHE A 295 18.17 -26.36 -8.32
CA PHE A 295 19.17 -27.27 -8.84
C PHE A 295 19.02 -27.42 -10.35
N ASN A 296 20.16 -27.45 -11.02
CA ASN A 296 20.23 -27.73 -12.45
C ASN A 296 20.05 -29.23 -12.75
N LYS A 297 20.08 -29.58 -14.04
CA LYS A 297 19.86 -30.96 -14.51
C LYS A 297 20.93 -31.95 -14.04
N SER A 298 22.13 -31.47 -13.73
CA SER A 298 23.21 -32.30 -13.16
C SER A 298 23.13 -32.44 -11.65
N GLY A 299 22.14 -31.81 -10.99
CA GLY A 299 21.97 -31.86 -9.55
C GLY A 299 22.88 -30.90 -8.76
N GLU A 300 23.50 -29.93 -9.44
CA GLU A 300 24.24 -28.84 -8.78
C GLU A 300 23.28 -27.75 -8.34
N GLN A 301 23.44 -27.27 -7.11
CA GLN A 301 22.71 -26.12 -6.60
C GLN A 301 23.24 -24.84 -7.22
N VAL A 302 22.38 -24.07 -7.89
CA VAL A 302 22.78 -22.82 -8.56
C VAL A 302 22.16 -21.57 -7.94
N HIS A 303 21.18 -21.74 -7.04
CA HIS A 303 20.52 -20.63 -6.37
C HIS A 303 19.89 -21.08 -5.05
N ARG A 304 19.72 -20.14 -4.11
CA ARG A 304 19.01 -20.34 -2.85
C ARG A 304 18.23 -19.09 -2.48
N ILE A 305 17.01 -19.22 -2.01
CA ILE A 305 16.21 -18.15 -1.41
C ILE A 305 15.77 -18.66 -0.04
N ASP A 306 15.98 -17.91 1.03
CA ASP A 306 15.55 -18.33 2.36
C ASP A 306 15.35 -17.16 3.32
N SER A 307 14.91 -17.47 4.54
CA SER A 307 14.63 -16.50 5.60
C SER A 307 15.52 -16.70 6.84
N ALA A 308 16.72 -17.25 6.68
CA ALA A 308 17.67 -17.34 7.78
C ALA A 308 18.14 -15.92 8.20
N PRO A 309 18.25 -15.63 9.51
CA PRO A 309 18.70 -14.34 10.01
C PRO A 309 20.23 -14.24 10.08
N ASP A 310 20.95 -14.86 9.14
CA ASP A 310 22.43 -14.92 9.07
C ASP A 310 23.05 -13.80 8.21
N HIS A 311 22.21 -13.00 7.55
CA HIS A 311 22.61 -11.84 6.76
C HIS A 311 21.96 -10.54 7.26
N PRO A 312 22.38 -10.02 8.43
CA PRO A 312 21.76 -8.84 9.05
C PRO A 312 21.95 -7.55 8.22
N ASP A 313 22.95 -7.51 7.35
CA ASP A 313 23.27 -6.35 6.51
C ASP A 313 22.39 -6.26 5.26
N VAL A 314 21.61 -7.31 4.95
CA VAL A 314 20.71 -7.32 3.78
C VAL A 314 19.46 -6.49 4.10
N PRO A 315 19.15 -5.46 3.29
CA PRO A 315 17.94 -4.67 3.47
C PRO A 315 16.68 -5.54 3.45
N PHE A 316 15.70 -5.19 4.28
CA PHE A 316 14.40 -5.89 4.35
C PHE A 316 14.48 -7.38 4.72
N GLY A 317 15.59 -7.80 5.35
CA GLY A 317 15.74 -9.15 5.88
C GLY A 317 14.61 -9.55 6.85
N PRO A 318 14.48 -10.85 7.15
CA PRO A 318 15.49 -11.89 6.93
C PRO A 318 15.40 -12.57 5.55
N ALA A 319 14.36 -12.30 4.75
CA ALA A 319 14.19 -12.93 3.44
C ALA A 319 15.24 -12.41 2.43
N HIS A 320 16.09 -13.31 1.96
CA HIS A 320 17.19 -12.99 1.04
C HIS A 320 17.43 -14.14 0.05
N GLN A 321 18.26 -13.87 -0.96
CA GLN A 321 18.67 -14.84 -1.97
C GLN A 321 20.18 -14.87 -2.16
N HIS A 322 20.71 -16.08 -2.37
CA HIS A 322 22.07 -16.36 -2.77
C HIS A 322 22.11 -16.69 -4.26
N ILE A 323 22.72 -15.80 -5.03
CA ILE A 323 23.00 -16.01 -6.45
C ILE A 323 24.36 -16.69 -6.58
N PHE A 324 24.42 -17.82 -7.30
CA PHE A 324 25.62 -18.64 -7.47
C PHE A 324 26.26 -19.07 -6.14
N PRO A 325 25.50 -19.75 -5.25
CA PRO A 325 26.05 -20.26 -4.00
C PRO A 325 27.24 -21.17 -4.31
N ASN A 326 28.28 -21.11 -3.47
CA ASN A 326 29.52 -21.89 -3.61
C ASN A 326 30.39 -21.51 -4.83
N LYS A 327 30.19 -20.34 -5.44
CA LYS A 327 31.03 -19.81 -6.54
C LYS A 327 31.69 -18.48 -6.15
N ASN A 328 32.75 -18.10 -6.87
CA ASN A 328 33.50 -16.87 -6.62
C ASN A 328 32.68 -15.58 -6.85
N ASN A 329 31.60 -15.67 -7.63
CA ASN A 329 30.67 -14.58 -7.89
C ASN A 329 29.40 -14.68 -7.02
N HIS A 330 29.50 -15.33 -5.85
CA HIS A 330 28.40 -15.44 -4.90
C HIS A 330 27.96 -14.04 -4.46
N LYS A 331 26.67 -13.74 -4.66
CA LYS A 331 26.04 -12.49 -4.23
C LYS A 331 24.87 -12.81 -3.31
N VAL A 332 24.72 -12.02 -2.24
CA VAL A 332 23.56 -12.04 -1.36
C VAL A 332 22.80 -10.73 -1.54
N GLU A 333 21.49 -10.82 -1.76
CA GLU A 333 20.61 -9.66 -1.93
C GLU A 333 19.21 -9.94 -1.38
N PRO A 334 18.37 -8.91 -1.16
CA PRO A 334 16.99 -9.13 -0.74
C PRO A 334 16.24 -9.97 -1.78
N SER A 335 15.44 -10.93 -1.32
CA SER A 335 14.57 -11.71 -2.20
C SER A 335 13.19 -11.09 -2.35
N PHE A 336 12.77 -10.29 -1.35
CA PHE A 336 11.40 -9.79 -1.23
C PHE A 336 10.35 -10.90 -1.23
N THR A 337 10.70 -12.13 -0.88
CA THR A 337 9.76 -13.26 -0.82
C THR A 337 9.03 -13.31 0.52
N TYR A 338 7.84 -13.91 0.54
CA TYR A 338 7.02 -14.05 1.74
C TYR A 338 7.34 -15.32 2.51
N GLY A 339 7.82 -16.37 1.82
CA GLY A 339 7.88 -17.70 2.44
C GLY A 339 6.55 -18.43 2.45
N ILE A 340 5.54 -17.80 1.86
CA ILE A 340 4.28 -18.42 1.50
C ILE A 340 4.42 -18.72 0.01
N PRO A 341 4.64 -19.99 -0.38
CA PRO A 341 5.03 -20.32 -1.75
C PRO A 341 4.04 -19.88 -2.83
N ILE A 342 2.79 -19.64 -2.46
CA ILE A 342 1.76 -19.16 -3.39
C ILE A 342 2.03 -17.75 -3.93
N PHE A 343 2.82 -16.93 -3.23
CA PHE A 343 3.13 -15.56 -3.64
C PHE A 343 4.47 -15.41 -4.34
N ASP A 344 5.39 -16.37 -4.19
CA ASP A 344 6.80 -16.21 -4.56
C ASP A 344 7.11 -16.62 -6.02
N PHE A 345 6.11 -17.08 -6.79
CA PHE A 345 6.32 -17.66 -8.12
C PHE A 345 7.05 -16.75 -9.13
N PRO A 346 6.77 -15.43 -9.21
CA PRO A 346 7.47 -14.58 -10.17
C PRO A 346 8.99 -14.61 -10.01
N LEU A 347 9.52 -14.56 -8.78
CA LEU A 347 10.95 -14.73 -8.55
C LEU A 347 11.43 -16.14 -8.91
N LEU A 348 10.70 -17.20 -8.52
CA LEU A 348 11.11 -18.57 -8.83
C LEU A 348 11.26 -18.82 -10.34
N HIS A 349 10.32 -18.30 -11.15
CA HIS A 349 10.40 -18.38 -12.61
C HIS A 349 11.52 -17.53 -13.19
N LYS A 350 11.65 -16.27 -12.73
CA LYS A 350 12.70 -15.33 -13.15
C LYS A 350 14.09 -15.91 -12.90
N THR A 351 14.31 -16.47 -11.70
CA THR A 351 15.56 -17.08 -11.28
C THR A 351 15.91 -18.29 -12.15
N LYS A 352 14.97 -19.20 -12.42
CA LYS A 352 15.22 -20.34 -13.31
C LYS A 352 15.65 -19.87 -14.69
N LYS A 353 14.92 -18.92 -15.28
CA LYS A 353 15.21 -18.38 -16.62
C LYS A 353 16.59 -17.71 -16.69
N MET A 354 16.98 -16.98 -15.66
CA MET A 354 18.32 -16.39 -15.54
C MET A 354 19.42 -17.45 -15.61
N HIS A 355 19.28 -18.55 -14.86
CA HIS A 355 20.29 -19.62 -14.88
C HIS A 355 20.28 -20.46 -16.16
N GLN A 356 19.14 -20.56 -16.84
CA GLN A 356 19.06 -21.23 -18.15
C GLN A 356 19.73 -20.46 -19.28
N THR A 357 19.89 -19.14 -19.13
CA THR A 357 20.54 -18.27 -20.13
C THR A 357 22.02 -18.01 -19.82
N SER A 358 22.45 -18.31 -18.60
CA SER A 358 23.83 -18.14 -18.12
C SER A 358 24.70 -19.40 -18.25
N LEU A 359 24.08 -20.54 -18.59
CA LEU A 359 24.70 -21.83 -18.90
C LEU A 359 24.68 -22.04 -20.41
#